data_AF-A0A5B1QTT0-F1
#
_entry.id   AF-A0A5B1QTT0-F1
#
_cell.length_a   1.000
_cell.length_b   1.000
_cell.length_c   1.000
_cell.angle_alpha   90.00
_cell.angle_beta   90.00
_cell.angle_gamma   90.00
#
_symmetry.space_group_name_H-M   'P 1'
#
loop_
_entity.id
_entity.type
_entity.pdbx_description
1 polymer ?
#
loop_
_entity_poly.entity_id
_entity_poly.type
_entity_poly.pdbx_seq_one_letter_code
_entity_poly.pdbx_strand_id
1 'polypeptide(L)'
;MAGKCKHNDPHPLHRATSNQRPSQHILDFPPFISPLFLSDEYTHRCGATSNLFKPITVGTFTPSHRVALAPLTRCRINTVHIYGDHSVEYYAQCASTPGTLLITEATIVHPKAGGYAHAPGIYPEEQVDAWKKIVDAVHAKGSFIVLKLWALGWAASPNLLAAEGNPIEEIQEYVGFFATAAKNAVEGVG
;
A
#
# COMPACT_ATOMS: atom_id res chain seq x y z
N MET A 1 36.59 -6.03 -64.68
CA MET A 1 36.28 -7.46 -64.42
C MET A 1 35.08 -7.46 -63.48
N ALA A 2 33.81 -7.56 -63.91
CA ALA A 2 33.11 -8.72 -64.50
C ALA A 2 33.41 -10.00 -63.68
N GLY A 3 32.52 -10.53 -62.84
CA GLY A 3 31.22 -11.18 -63.10
C GLY A 3 31.32 -12.59 -62.44
N LYS A 4 30.29 -13.33 -61.98
CA LYS A 4 28.87 -13.53 -62.33
C LYS A 4 28.18 -14.18 -61.09
N CYS A 5 26.91 -13.94 -60.69
CA CYS A 5 25.62 -14.37 -61.29
C CYS A 5 25.54 -15.90 -61.52
N LYS A 6 24.53 -16.72 -61.14
CA LYS A 6 23.06 -16.61 -60.98
C LYS A 6 22.57 -17.76 -60.03
N HIS A 7 21.34 -17.84 -59.50
CA HIS A 7 20.07 -18.22 -60.17
C HIS A 7 18.91 -18.19 -59.13
N ASN A 8 17.86 -17.37 -59.35
CA ASN A 8 16.48 -17.70 -59.81
C ASN A 8 15.42 -18.05 -58.72
N ASP A 9 14.69 -17.04 -58.20
CA ASP A 9 13.27 -16.66 -58.46
C ASP A 9 12.17 -17.73 -58.77
N PRO A 10 10.86 -17.43 -58.58
CA PRO A 10 10.02 -17.64 -57.37
C PRO A 10 8.72 -18.43 -57.70
N HIS A 11 7.82 -18.75 -56.75
CA HIS A 11 6.37 -19.06 -56.97
C HIS A 11 5.65 -19.47 -55.66
N PRO A 12 4.30 -19.47 -55.52
CA PRO A 12 3.35 -18.36 -55.64
C PRO A 12 2.37 -18.26 -54.42
N LEU A 13 1.68 -17.12 -54.29
CA LEU A 13 0.54 -16.95 -53.39
C LEU A 13 -0.74 -17.55 -54.00
N HIS A 14 -1.47 -18.38 -53.24
CA HIS A 14 -2.88 -18.69 -53.50
C HIS A 14 -3.73 -18.46 -52.25
N ARG A 15 -4.72 -17.58 -52.38
CA ARG A 15 -5.82 -17.32 -51.45
C ARG A 15 -7.10 -17.89 -52.08
N ALA A 16 -7.75 -18.85 -51.43
CA ALA A 16 -9.14 -19.28 -51.65
C ALA A 16 -9.53 -20.26 -50.51
N THR A 17 -10.31 -19.84 -49.51
CA THR A 17 -11.78 -19.89 -49.40
C THR A 17 -12.36 -21.20 -48.87
N SER A 18 -13.36 -21.00 -48.02
CA SER A 18 -14.43 -21.91 -47.60
C SER A 18 -14.21 -22.69 -46.31
N ASN A 19 -15.01 -22.26 -45.33
CA ASN A 19 -15.41 -22.99 -44.15
C ASN A 19 -16.01 -24.34 -44.55
N GLN A 20 -15.47 -25.43 -44.02
CA GLN A 20 -16.21 -26.66 -43.80
C GLN A 20 -15.81 -27.25 -42.44
N ARG A 21 -16.69 -27.07 -41.46
CA ARG A 21 -16.63 -27.70 -40.14
C ARG A 21 -17.01 -29.19 -40.29
N PRO A 22 -16.20 -30.15 -39.80
CA PRO A 22 -16.68 -31.51 -39.59
C PRO A 22 -17.61 -31.54 -38.37
N SER A 23 -18.63 -32.38 -38.50
CA SER A 23 -19.77 -32.58 -37.61
C SER A 23 -19.41 -32.89 -36.15
N GLN A 24 -20.20 -32.31 -35.25
CA GLN A 24 -20.18 -32.58 -33.81
C GLN A 24 -20.62 -34.03 -33.55
N HIS A 25 -19.69 -34.86 -33.07
CA HIS A 25 -20.05 -36.00 -32.24
C HIS A 25 -20.14 -35.49 -30.80
N ILE A 26 -21.38 -35.43 -30.32
CA ILE A 26 -21.75 -35.17 -28.93
C ILE A 26 -21.13 -36.28 -28.09
N LEU A 27 -20.14 -35.93 -27.26
CA LEU A 27 -19.76 -36.73 -26.11
C LEU A 27 -20.47 -36.12 -24.90
N ASP A 28 -21.32 -36.95 -24.31
CA ASP A 28 -22.16 -36.64 -23.16
C ASP A 28 -21.33 -36.13 -21.98
N PHE A 29 -21.60 -34.90 -21.55
CA PHE A 29 -21.13 -34.39 -20.26
C PHE A 29 -21.94 -35.06 -19.14
N PRO A 30 -21.30 -35.65 -18.10
CA PRO A 30 -22.03 -36.16 -16.96
C PRO A 30 -22.70 -35.00 -16.19
N PRO A 31 -23.90 -35.20 -15.63
CA PRO A 31 -24.62 -34.16 -14.92
C PRO A 31 -24.01 -33.92 -13.55
N PHE A 32 -23.97 -32.65 -13.16
CA PHE A 32 -24.13 -32.16 -11.79
C PHE A 32 -23.28 -32.86 -10.72
N ILE A 33 -22.06 -32.34 -10.51
CA ILE A 33 -21.29 -32.62 -9.30
C ILE A 33 -22.10 -32.08 -8.10
N SER A 34 -22.62 -33.00 -7.29
CA SER A 34 -23.20 -32.71 -5.98
C SER A 34 -22.20 -31.97 -5.08
N PRO A 35 -22.66 -31.14 -4.13
CA PRO A 35 -21.78 -30.51 -3.16
C PRO A 35 -21.22 -31.60 -2.25
N LEU A 36 -20.09 -32.16 -2.64
CA LEU A 36 -19.26 -32.97 -1.75
C LEU A 36 -18.75 -32.00 -0.70
N PHE A 37 -19.46 -32.00 0.43
CA PHE A 37 -18.98 -31.76 1.77
C PHE A 37 -17.45 -31.66 1.76
N LEU A 38 -16.92 -30.43 1.74
CA LEU A 38 -15.55 -30.19 2.18
C LEU A 38 -15.55 -30.69 3.62
N SER A 39 -15.00 -31.87 3.84
CA SER A 39 -14.76 -32.35 5.18
C SER A 39 -13.94 -31.29 5.90
N ASP A 40 -14.36 -30.94 7.11
CA ASP A 40 -13.68 -30.06 8.07
C ASP A 40 -12.20 -30.45 8.33
N GLU A 41 -11.72 -31.56 7.79
CA GLU A 41 -10.36 -32.06 7.96
C GLU A 41 -9.27 -31.27 7.22
N TYR A 42 -9.59 -30.54 6.14
CA TYR A 42 -8.55 -29.76 5.44
C TYR A 42 -8.28 -28.40 6.09
N THR A 43 -9.27 -27.86 6.82
CA THR A 43 -9.15 -26.58 7.53
C THR A 43 -8.31 -26.69 8.82
N HIS A 44 -7.88 -27.89 9.21
CA HIS A 44 -7.31 -28.15 10.53
C HIS A 44 -5.79 -28.36 10.62
N ARG A 45 -5.04 -28.35 9.51
CA ARG A 45 -3.59 -28.72 9.56
C ARG A 45 -2.60 -27.57 9.43
N CYS A 46 -3.04 -26.32 9.29
CA CYS A 46 -2.12 -25.18 9.31
C CYS A 46 -2.83 -23.91 9.81
N GLY A 47 -2.51 -23.43 11.02
CA GLY A 47 -2.86 -22.06 11.41
C GLY A 47 -2.99 -21.72 12.90
N ALA A 48 -3.35 -22.63 13.81
CA ALA A 48 -3.64 -22.26 15.21
C ALA A 48 -2.48 -22.48 16.20
N THR A 49 -1.44 -23.23 15.81
CA THR A 49 -0.31 -23.58 16.71
C THR A 49 0.84 -22.59 16.66
N SER A 50 0.98 -21.86 15.54
CA SER A 50 2.08 -20.91 15.35
C SER A 50 1.93 -19.70 16.27
N ASN A 51 3.06 -19.24 16.83
CA ASN A 51 3.08 -18.00 17.60
C ASN A 51 2.69 -16.78 16.76
N LEU A 52 2.77 -16.86 15.43
CA LEU A 52 2.40 -15.76 14.52
C LEU A 52 0.93 -15.33 14.68
N PHE A 53 0.04 -16.27 15.00
CA PHE A 53 -1.41 -16.01 15.11
C PHE A 53 -1.90 -15.94 16.57
N LYS A 54 -0.96 -15.79 17.52
CA LYS A 54 -1.28 -15.58 18.93
C LYS A 54 -1.22 -14.09 19.28
N PRO A 55 -2.08 -13.62 20.20
CA PRO A 55 -2.00 -12.26 20.70
C PRO A 55 -0.62 -11.91 21.29
N ILE A 56 -0.31 -10.62 21.30
CA ILE A 56 0.87 -10.06 21.93
C ILE A 56 0.55 -8.67 22.46
N THR A 57 1.08 -8.31 23.63
CA THR A 57 1.01 -6.94 24.14
C THR A 57 2.17 -6.13 23.57
N VAL A 58 1.87 -4.98 22.99
CA VAL A 58 2.85 -4.02 22.46
C VAL A 58 2.51 -2.65 23.01
N GLY A 59 3.25 -2.20 24.03
CA GLY A 59 2.91 -0.97 24.76
C GLY A 59 1.52 -1.09 25.40
N THR A 60 0.59 -0.22 24.99
CA THR A 60 -0.82 -0.23 25.42
C THR A 60 -1.73 -1.05 24.52
N PHE A 61 -1.23 -1.50 23.36
CA PHE A 61 -2.01 -2.25 22.38
C PHE A 61 -1.92 -3.75 22.67
N THR A 62 -3.00 -4.48 22.36
CA THR A 62 -2.98 -5.96 22.38
C THR A 62 -3.54 -6.51 21.06
N PRO A 63 -2.75 -6.47 19.96
CA PRO A 63 -3.10 -7.13 18.70
C PRO A 63 -3.49 -8.60 18.89
N SER A 64 -4.47 -9.06 18.10
CA SER A 64 -4.95 -10.45 18.15
C SER A 64 -3.96 -11.43 17.48
N HIS A 65 -3.03 -10.91 16.68
CA HIS A 65 -1.97 -11.67 16.02
C HIS A 65 -0.69 -10.83 15.87
N ARG A 66 0.40 -11.47 15.45
CA ARG A 66 1.74 -10.85 15.32
C ARG A 66 2.10 -10.43 13.91
N VAL A 67 1.14 -10.46 13.00
CA VAL A 67 1.26 -9.85 11.66
C VAL A 67 0.92 -8.36 11.79
N ALA A 68 1.81 -7.50 11.28
CA ALA A 68 1.62 -6.05 11.27
C ALA A 68 1.91 -5.49 9.88
N LEU A 69 1.25 -4.38 9.53
CA LEU A 69 1.59 -3.62 8.33
C LEU A 69 2.84 -2.78 8.62
N ALA A 70 3.92 -3.05 7.88
CA ALA A 70 5.12 -2.23 7.91
C ALA A 70 4.85 -0.81 7.36
N PRO A 71 5.67 0.20 7.69
CA PRO A 71 5.52 1.54 7.13
C PRO A 71 5.80 1.56 5.61
N LEU A 72 4.81 1.95 4.80
CA LEU A 72 4.88 1.97 3.34
C LEU A 72 4.63 3.37 2.78
N THR A 73 5.68 4.16 2.50
CA THR A 73 5.52 5.46 1.82
C THR A 73 4.95 5.26 0.42
N ARG A 74 3.77 5.85 0.13
CA ARG A 74 3.03 5.62 -1.12
C ARG A 74 3.04 6.79 -2.10
N CYS A 75 3.39 7.99 -1.65
CA CYS A 75 3.38 9.20 -2.47
C CYS A 75 2.00 9.51 -3.08
N ARG A 76 0.90 9.29 -2.33
CA ARG A 76 -0.49 9.44 -2.81
C ARG A 76 -1.24 10.57 -2.09
N ILE A 77 -0.53 11.64 -1.79
CA ILE A 77 -1.04 12.76 -1.00
C ILE A 77 -0.98 14.00 -1.87
N ASN A 78 -1.83 14.99 -1.61
CA ASN A 78 -1.81 16.23 -2.37
C ASN A 78 -0.49 17.01 -2.17
N THR A 79 -0.32 18.11 -2.91
CA THR A 79 0.90 18.94 -2.86
C THR A 79 1.08 19.71 -1.55
N VAL A 80 0.09 19.70 -0.66
CA VAL A 80 0.14 20.33 0.67
C VAL A 80 0.21 19.30 1.79
N HIS A 81 0.56 18.05 1.46
CA HIS A 81 0.79 16.96 2.40
C HIS A 81 -0.45 16.54 3.23
N ILE A 82 -1.67 16.80 2.72
CA ILE A 82 -2.96 16.42 3.32
C ILE A 82 -3.58 15.23 2.58
N TYR A 83 -4.08 14.25 3.34
CA TYR A 83 -4.75 13.08 2.78
C TYR A 83 -6.07 13.39 2.09
N GLY A 84 -6.36 12.61 1.05
CA GLY A 84 -7.70 12.50 0.46
C GLY A 84 -8.45 11.26 0.95
N ASP A 85 -9.72 11.15 0.55
CA ASP A 85 -10.62 10.08 1.00
C ASP A 85 -10.13 8.67 0.64
N HIS A 86 -9.39 8.52 -0.47
CA HIS A 86 -8.81 7.23 -0.87
C HIS A 86 -7.85 6.65 0.17
N SER A 87 -7.21 7.49 0.98
CA SER A 87 -6.31 7.03 2.04
C SER A 87 -7.06 6.48 3.23
N VAL A 88 -8.25 7.02 3.54
CA VAL A 88 -9.14 6.47 4.57
C VAL A 88 -9.56 5.06 4.18
N GLU A 89 -10.00 4.88 2.94
CA GLU A 89 -10.37 3.56 2.42
C GLU A 89 -9.17 2.60 2.43
N TYR A 90 -7.98 3.06 2.00
CA TYR A 90 -6.76 2.25 2.00
C TYR A 90 -6.43 1.69 3.39
N TYR A 91 -6.35 2.54 4.41
CA TYR A 91 -6.02 2.08 5.77
C TYR A 91 -7.16 1.22 6.37
N ALA A 92 -8.42 1.51 6.07
CA ALA A 92 -9.55 0.67 6.47
C ALA A 92 -9.50 -0.74 5.86
N GLN A 93 -9.04 -0.87 4.61
CA GLN A 93 -8.81 -2.17 3.96
C GLN A 93 -7.62 -2.90 4.59
N CYS A 94 -6.54 -2.19 4.92
CA CYS A 94 -5.40 -2.77 5.65
C CYS A 94 -5.76 -3.24 7.06
N ALA A 95 -6.78 -2.64 7.67
CA ALA A 95 -7.36 -3.03 8.96
C ALA A 95 -8.47 -4.09 8.83
N SER A 96 -8.55 -4.82 7.71
CA SER A 96 -9.61 -5.80 7.42
C SER A 96 -9.74 -6.93 8.44
N THR A 97 -8.65 -7.34 9.09
CA THR A 97 -8.65 -8.31 10.19
C THR A 97 -8.63 -7.57 11.53
N PRO A 98 -9.65 -7.72 12.40
CA PRO A 98 -9.66 -7.08 13.72
C PRO A 98 -8.44 -7.47 14.55
N GLY A 99 -7.95 -6.51 15.34
CA GLY A 99 -6.75 -6.68 16.16
C GLY A 99 -5.45 -6.64 15.36
N THR A 100 -5.44 -6.09 14.14
CA THR A 100 -4.20 -5.86 13.36
C THR A 100 -3.48 -4.62 13.86
N LEU A 101 -2.14 -4.65 13.92
CA LEU A 101 -1.33 -3.45 14.14
C LEU A 101 -0.86 -2.89 12.79
N LEU A 102 -1.14 -1.61 12.55
CA LEU A 102 -0.69 -0.89 11.36
C LEU A 102 0.35 0.16 11.75
N ILE A 103 1.43 0.26 10.97
CA ILE A 103 2.38 1.36 11.07
C ILE A 103 2.21 2.22 9.82
N THR A 104 1.96 3.51 10.02
CA THR A 104 1.69 4.41 8.89
C THR A 104 2.89 4.57 7.99
N GLU A 105 2.65 5.14 6.81
CA GLU A 105 3.72 5.74 6.04
C GLU A 105 4.47 6.84 6.82
N ALA A 106 5.68 7.15 6.35
CA ALA A 106 6.55 8.10 7.01
C ALA A 106 5.97 9.53 6.93
N THR A 107 5.76 10.15 8.09
CA THR A 107 4.99 11.39 8.26
C THR A 107 5.90 12.53 8.69
N ILE A 108 5.96 13.57 7.88
CA ILE A 108 6.85 14.74 8.05
C ILE A 108 6.42 15.53 9.29
N VAL A 109 7.36 15.74 10.21
CA VAL A 109 7.10 16.42 11.50
C VAL A 109 6.97 17.93 11.39
N HIS A 110 7.56 18.54 10.35
CA HIS A 110 7.59 19.99 10.16
C HIS A 110 7.96 20.33 8.70
N PRO A 111 7.50 21.46 8.11
CA PRO A 111 7.85 21.86 6.74
C PRO A 111 9.36 21.86 6.46
N LYS A 112 10.16 22.43 7.37
CA LYS A 112 11.63 22.41 7.27
C LYS A 112 12.23 21.00 7.19
N ALA A 113 11.58 20.01 7.81
CA ALA A 113 12.04 18.61 7.83
C ALA A 113 11.53 17.78 6.64
N GLY A 114 10.88 18.43 5.66
CA GLY A 114 10.31 17.83 4.46
C GLY A 114 11.30 17.68 3.31
N GLY A 115 10.89 18.04 2.10
CA GLY A 115 11.67 17.80 0.88
C GLY A 115 11.39 16.45 0.23
N TYR A 116 10.17 15.91 0.41
CA TYR A 116 9.70 14.70 -0.24
C TYR A 116 8.27 14.89 -0.75
N ALA A 117 8.11 14.93 -2.07
CA ALA A 117 6.84 15.21 -2.70
C ALA A 117 5.80 14.13 -2.35
N HIS A 118 4.57 14.58 -2.07
CA HIS A 118 3.42 13.71 -1.82
C HIS A 118 3.55 12.74 -0.62
N ALA A 119 4.47 13.00 0.32
CA ALA A 119 4.48 12.37 1.65
C ALA A 119 3.52 13.09 2.62
N PRO A 120 3.02 12.46 3.69
CA PRO A 120 2.13 13.15 4.63
C PRO A 120 2.91 14.04 5.57
N GLY A 121 2.23 15.04 6.12
CA GLY A 121 2.70 15.80 7.27
C GLY A 121 1.79 15.63 8.48
N ILE A 122 2.21 16.19 9.62
CA ILE A 122 1.39 16.31 10.83
C ILE A 122 1.70 17.60 11.62
N TYR A 123 1.70 18.74 10.94
CA TYR A 123 2.02 20.05 11.54
C TYR A 123 0.85 21.05 11.58
N PRO A 124 0.07 21.28 10.50
CA PRO A 124 -1.09 22.15 10.53
C PRO A 124 -2.35 21.35 10.90
N GLU A 125 -3.38 22.04 11.36
CA GLU A 125 -4.61 21.43 11.85
C GLU A 125 -5.30 20.57 10.78
N GLU A 126 -5.27 20.99 9.52
CA GLU A 126 -5.92 20.26 8.42
C GLU A 126 -5.27 18.89 8.15
N GLN A 127 -3.97 18.73 8.43
CA GLN A 127 -3.32 17.41 8.31
C GLN A 127 -3.70 16.53 9.51
N VAL A 128 -3.80 17.11 10.70
CA VAL A 128 -4.25 16.41 11.91
C VAL A 128 -5.68 15.88 11.71
N ASP A 129 -6.58 16.71 11.20
CA ASP A 129 -7.96 16.33 10.89
C ASP A 129 -8.04 15.22 9.83
N ALA A 130 -7.18 15.30 8.81
CA ALA A 130 -7.12 14.26 7.78
C ALA A 130 -6.59 12.92 8.34
N TRP A 131 -5.60 12.96 9.23
CA TRP A 131 -5.14 11.79 9.97
C TRP A 131 -6.23 11.22 10.89
N LYS A 132 -7.00 12.07 11.56
CA LYS A 132 -8.07 11.66 12.47
C LYS A 132 -9.08 10.75 11.76
N LYS A 133 -9.51 11.12 10.56
CA LYS A 133 -10.41 10.29 9.73
C LYS A 133 -9.84 8.90 9.44
N ILE A 134 -8.53 8.80 9.18
CA ILE A 134 -7.84 7.53 8.93
C ILE A 134 -7.82 6.68 10.21
N VAL A 135 -7.42 7.28 11.33
CA VAL A 135 -7.32 6.59 12.62
C VAL A 135 -8.70 6.11 13.08
N ASP A 136 -9.73 6.94 12.97
CA ASP A 136 -11.12 6.58 13.25
C ASP A 136 -11.57 5.38 12.41
N ALA A 137 -11.24 5.35 11.12
CA ALA A 137 -11.60 4.23 10.24
C ALA A 137 -10.89 2.92 10.61
N VAL A 138 -9.64 2.99 11.09
CA VAL A 138 -8.89 1.82 11.57
C VAL A 138 -9.42 1.33 12.92
N HIS A 139 -9.70 2.25 13.85
CA HIS A 139 -10.29 1.94 15.14
C HIS A 139 -11.71 1.37 15.01
N ALA A 140 -12.51 1.85 14.06
CA ALA A 140 -13.82 1.29 13.74
C ALA A 140 -13.75 -0.19 13.26
N LYS A 141 -12.60 -0.64 12.77
CA LYS A 141 -12.33 -2.04 12.42
C LYS A 141 -11.77 -2.87 13.60
N GLY A 142 -11.64 -2.29 14.79
CA GLY A 142 -11.06 -2.93 15.96
C GLY A 142 -9.55 -3.22 15.81
N SER A 143 -8.86 -2.48 14.95
CA SER A 143 -7.42 -2.57 14.74
C SER A 143 -6.69 -1.38 15.38
N PHE A 144 -5.36 -1.44 15.42
CA PHE A 144 -4.49 -0.44 16.02
C PHE A 144 -3.63 0.21 14.96
N ILE A 145 -3.27 1.49 15.15
CA ILE A 145 -2.43 2.24 14.22
C ILE A 145 -1.40 3.08 14.97
N VAL A 146 -0.17 3.15 14.44
CA VAL A 146 0.92 3.95 14.99
C VAL A 146 1.53 4.82 13.91
N LEU A 147 1.63 6.12 14.17
CA LEU A 147 2.20 7.07 13.23
C LEU A 147 3.74 7.03 13.25
N LYS A 148 4.35 6.80 12.08
CA LYS A 148 5.80 6.90 11.89
C LYS A 148 6.20 8.36 11.66
N LEU A 149 6.69 9.03 12.70
CA LEU A 149 7.25 10.37 12.58
C LEU A 149 8.58 10.37 11.81
N TRP A 150 8.77 11.36 10.95
CA TRP A 150 9.88 11.39 10.01
C TRP A 150 10.42 12.79 9.78
N ALA A 151 11.75 12.88 9.70
CA ALA A 151 12.49 13.99 9.17
C ALA A 151 13.48 13.44 8.14
N LEU A 152 13.58 14.09 6.97
CA LEU A 152 14.44 13.59 5.88
C LEU A 152 15.93 13.82 6.13
N GLY A 153 16.27 14.93 6.79
CA GLY A 153 17.66 15.34 6.96
C GLY A 153 18.38 15.43 5.61
N TRP A 154 19.54 14.79 5.50
CA TRP A 154 20.36 14.83 4.29
C TRP A 154 19.67 14.27 3.03
N ALA A 155 18.70 13.37 3.19
CA ALA A 155 17.98 12.78 2.05
C ALA A 155 16.92 13.72 1.45
N ALA A 156 16.70 14.90 2.04
CA ALA A 156 15.74 15.87 1.55
C ALA A 156 16.14 16.41 0.17
N SER A 157 15.16 16.55 -0.73
CA SER A 157 15.39 17.22 -2.01
C SER A 157 15.54 18.73 -1.81
N PRO A 158 16.71 19.32 -2.13
CA PRO A 158 16.93 20.76 -1.97
C PRO A 158 15.97 21.60 -2.84
N ASN A 159 15.67 21.11 -4.05
CA ASN A 159 14.78 21.79 -4.98
C ASN A 159 13.33 21.80 -4.48
N LEU A 160 12.89 20.72 -3.83
CA LEU A 160 11.53 20.66 -3.27
C LEU A 160 11.40 21.57 -2.04
N LEU A 161 12.40 21.55 -1.14
CA LEU A 161 12.42 22.47 -0.01
C LEU A 161 12.32 23.92 -0.47
N ALA A 162 13.13 24.31 -1.46
CA ALA A 162 13.10 25.66 -2.02
C ALA A 162 11.74 25.99 -2.68
N ALA A 163 11.14 25.06 -3.41
CA ALA A 163 9.82 25.23 -4.03
C ALA A 163 8.69 25.36 -2.99
N GLU A 164 8.82 24.71 -1.84
CA GLU A 164 7.90 24.79 -0.70
C GLU A 164 8.20 26.00 0.21
N GLY A 165 9.18 26.85 -0.15
CA GLY A 165 9.54 28.04 0.61
C GLY A 165 10.37 27.77 1.88
N ASN A 166 10.96 26.58 1.99
CA ASN A 166 11.77 26.17 3.13
C ASN A 166 13.28 26.34 2.84
N PRO A 167 14.07 26.84 3.80
CA PRO A 167 15.51 26.99 3.64
C PRO A 167 16.23 25.64 3.64
N ILE A 168 17.35 25.56 2.90
CA ILE A 168 18.31 24.45 2.98
C ILE A 168 19.32 24.81 4.07
N GLU A 169 18.96 24.55 5.32
CA GLU A 169 19.79 24.87 6.48
C GLU A 169 19.84 23.70 7.46
N GLU A 170 20.81 23.76 8.38
CA GLU A 170 20.88 22.81 9.48
C GLU A 170 19.75 23.07 10.48
N ILE A 171 18.96 22.05 10.78
CA ILE A 171 17.85 22.16 11.74
C ILE A 171 18.37 21.80 13.14
N GLN A 172 18.39 22.78 14.04
CA GLN A 172 18.73 22.59 15.45
C GLN A 172 17.53 22.20 16.32
N GLU A 173 16.31 22.41 15.81
CA GLU A 173 15.05 22.36 16.57
C GLU A 173 14.35 20.99 16.50
N TYR A 174 15.02 19.95 16.00
CA TYR A 174 14.39 18.65 15.72
C TYR A 174 13.62 18.10 16.92
N VAL A 175 14.19 18.16 18.13
CA VAL A 175 13.52 17.65 19.34
C VAL A 175 12.16 18.33 19.53
N GLY A 176 12.07 19.64 19.31
CA GLY A 176 10.82 20.40 19.39
C GLY A 176 9.83 19.99 18.29
N PHE A 177 10.30 19.80 17.06
CA PHE A 177 9.45 19.34 15.95
C PHE A 177 8.87 17.95 16.20
N PHE A 178 9.69 17.00 16.65
CA PHE A 178 9.23 15.65 16.98
C PHE A 178 8.28 15.66 18.19
N ALA A 179 8.53 16.48 19.22
CA ALA A 179 7.64 16.59 20.37
C ALA A 179 6.26 17.14 19.98
N THR A 180 6.22 18.20 19.17
CA THR A 180 4.96 18.78 18.67
C THR A 180 4.22 17.79 17.77
N ALA A 181 4.91 17.12 16.85
CA ALA A 181 4.31 16.12 15.97
C ALA A 181 3.76 14.91 16.76
N ALA A 182 4.48 14.45 17.79
CA ALA A 182 4.00 13.40 18.69
C ALA A 182 2.76 13.84 19.48
N LYS A 183 2.73 15.09 19.95
CA LYS A 183 1.55 15.67 20.60
C LYS A 183 0.36 15.70 19.66
N ASN A 184 0.55 16.16 18.41
CA ASN A 184 -0.49 16.18 17.39
C ASN A 184 -1.02 14.77 17.10
N ALA A 185 -0.13 13.77 17.01
CA ALA A 185 -0.51 12.37 16.80
C ALA A 185 -1.33 11.80 17.96
N VAL A 186 -0.90 12.02 19.21
CA VAL A 186 -1.56 11.40 20.38
C VAL A 186 -2.81 12.16 20.82
N GLU A 187 -2.75 13.49 20.86
CA GLU A 187 -3.84 14.33 21.40
C GLU A 187 -4.81 14.80 20.31
N GLY A 188 -4.31 15.08 19.10
CA GLY A 188 -5.15 15.59 18.00
C GLY A 188 -5.84 14.46 17.21
N VAL A 189 -5.04 13.49 16.78
CA VAL A 189 -5.53 12.36 15.97
C VAL A 189 -6.23 11.33 16.86
N GLY A 190 -5.53 10.81 17.87
CA GLY A 190 -6.00 9.76 18.79
C GLY A 190 -5.42 8.40 18.45
#